data_AF-A0A6I8MG87-F1
#
_entry.id   AF-A0A6I8MG87-F1
#
_cell.length_a   1.000
_cell.length_b   1.000
_cell.length_c   1.000
_cell.angle_alpha   90.00
_cell.angle_beta   90.00
_cell.angle_gamma   90.00
#
_symmetry.space_group_name_H-M   'P 1'
#
loop_
_entity.id
_entity.type
_entity.pdbx_description
1 polymer ?
#
loop_
_entity_poly.entity_id
_entity_poly.type
_entity_poly.pdbx_seq_one_letter_code
_entity_poly.pdbx_strand_id
1 'polypeptide(L)'
;MAYIWLAAGISKINNRMETAQSIKAYEIFTDAWSNGLASVIGPLEIAGGVLLLFGIFLRKASWISVTVLVLFIAGIAQAWARNLGIDCGCFGPQGLGENTARDYALIILRDIFFIALSLWTVYRPFKKFALYA
;
A
#
# COMPACT_ATOMS: atom_id res chain seq x y z
N MET A 1 11.28 -1.74 5.24
CA MET A 1 10.21 -1.10 4.44
C MET A 1 10.34 -1.39 2.95
N ALA A 2 11.52 -1.24 2.33
CA ALA A 2 11.74 -1.55 0.91
C ALA A 2 11.19 -2.91 0.45
N TYR A 3 11.47 -4.00 1.18
CA TYR A 3 10.97 -5.34 0.86
C TYR A 3 9.44 -5.40 0.74
N ILE A 4 8.71 -4.73 1.64
CA ILE A 4 7.24 -4.71 1.64
C ILE A 4 6.71 -4.02 0.38
N TRP A 5 7.30 -2.90 0.00
CA TRP A 5 6.93 -2.15 -1.21
C TRP A 5 7.17 -2.98 -2.49
N LEU A 6 8.28 -3.70 -2.53
CA LEU A 6 8.59 -4.62 -3.64
C LEU A 6 7.61 -5.80 -3.70
N ALA A 7 7.37 -6.47 -2.56
CA ALA A 7 6.46 -7.60 -2.47
C ALA A 7 5.00 -7.20 -2.80
N ALA A 8 4.55 -6.04 -2.31
CA ALA A 8 3.24 -5.46 -2.61
C ALA A 8 3.09 -5.16 -4.11
N GLY A 9 4.08 -4.47 -4.70
CA GLY A 9 4.08 -4.13 -6.11
C GLY A 9 4.11 -5.36 -7.03
N ILE A 10 4.88 -6.40 -6.67
CA ILE A 10 4.89 -7.68 -7.41
C ILE A 10 3.53 -8.36 -7.34
N SER A 11 2.91 -8.40 -6.16
CA SER A 11 1.56 -8.99 -5.98
C SER A 11 0.53 -8.31 -6.89
N LYS A 12 0.54 -6.97 -6.94
CA LYS A 12 -0.42 -6.19 -7.76
C LYS A 12 -0.16 -6.27 -9.27
N ILE A 13 1.09 -6.47 -9.69
CA ILE A 13 1.40 -6.72 -11.11
C ILE A 13 0.89 -8.10 -11.53
N ASN A 14 1.08 -9.11 -10.68
CA ASN A 14 0.65 -10.47 -10.98
C ASN A 14 -0.88 -10.61 -10.97
N ASN A 15 -1.57 -9.89 -10.06
CA ASN A 15 -3.03 -9.93 -9.90
C ASN A 15 -3.69 -8.62 -10.35
N ARG A 16 -3.31 -8.11 -11.53
CA ARG A 16 -3.79 -6.82 -12.05
C ARG A 16 -5.31 -6.76 -12.23
N MET A 17 -5.92 -7.88 -12.64
CA MET A 17 -7.36 -7.98 -12.84
C MET A 17 -8.13 -7.88 -11.52
N GLU A 18 -7.67 -8.59 -10.49
CA GLU A 18 -8.25 -8.51 -9.15
C GLU A 18 -8.06 -7.10 -8.56
N THR A 19 -6.89 -6.50 -8.76
CA THR A 19 -6.61 -5.13 -8.29
C THR A 19 -7.56 -4.11 -8.95
N ALA A 20 -7.87 -4.27 -10.24
CA ALA A 20 -8.83 -3.42 -10.95
C ALA A 20 -10.27 -3.66 -10.47
N GLN A 21 -10.66 -4.91 -10.22
CA GLN A 21 -11.97 -5.26 -9.67
C GLN A 21 -12.15 -4.71 -8.25
N SER A 22 -11.12 -4.81 -7.41
CA SER A 22 -11.05 -4.20 -6.09
C SER A 22 -11.23 -2.68 -6.16
N ILE A 23 -10.50 -1.99 -7.05
CA ILE A 23 -10.62 -0.53 -7.23
C ILE A 23 -12.01 -0.13 -7.74
N LYS A 24 -12.56 -0.90 -8.68
CA LYS A 24 -13.93 -0.72 -9.18
C LYS A 24 -14.97 -0.89 -8.07
N ALA A 25 -14.76 -1.88 -7.20
CA ALA A 25 -15.68 -2.17 -6.11
C ALA A 25 -15.73 -1.06 -5.05
N TYR A 26 -14.74 -0.16 -4.98
CA TYR A 26 -14.85 1.05 -4.15
C TYR A 26 -15.95 2.02 -4.61
N GLU A 27 -16.43 1.92 -5.85
CA GLU A 27 -17.45 2.80 -6.46
C GLU A 27 -17.11 4.30 -6.42
N ILE A 28 -15.85 4.65 -6.18
CA ILE A 28 -15.38 6.05 -6.13
C ILE A 28 -15.03 6.56 -7.54
N PHE A 29 -14.55 5.68 -8.43
CA PHE A 29 -13.98 6.04 -9.73
C PHE A 29 -14.67 5.32 -10.89
N THR A 30 -14.76 5.97 -12.05
CA THR A 30 -15.24 5.38 -13.31
C THR A 30 -14.34 4.21 -13.76
N ASP A 31 -14.89 3.23 -14.48
CA ASP A 31 -14.17 2.04 -14.96
C ASP A 31 -12.80 2.31 -15.63
N ALA A 32 -12.71 3.38 -16.42
CA ALA A 32 -11.46 3.77 -17.08
C ALA A 32 -10.39 4.24 -16.07
N TRP A 33 -10.79 4.99 -15.05
CA TRP A 33 -9.91 5.46 -13.98
C TRP A 33 -9.47 4.33 -13.06
N SER A 34 -10.37 3.40 -12.75
CA SER A 34 -10.07 2.22 -11.92
C SER A 34 -9.01 1.32 -12.55
N ASN A 35 -9.13 1.05 -13.85
CA ASN A 35 -8.13 0.27 -14.60
C ASN A 35 -6.79 1.02 -14.77
N GLY A 36 -6.85 2.34 -14.95
CA GLY A 36 -5.66 3.19 -15.00
C GLY A 36 -4.89 3.18 -13.68
N LEU A 37 -5.59 3.34 -12.56
CA LEU A 37 -4.99 3.30 -11.21
C LEU A 37 -4.42 1.91 -10.89
N ALA A 38 -5.17 0.83 -11.18
CA ALA A 38 -4.68 -0.55 -11.01
C ALA A 38 -3.36 -0.80 -11.75
N SER A 39 -3.23 -0.18 -12.93
CA SER A 39 -2.06 -0.29 -13.79
C SER A 39 -0.85 0.49 -13.31
N VAL A 40 -1.06 1.60 -12.60
CA VAL A 40 0.00 2.52 -12.17
C VAL A 40 0.49 2.20 -10.75
N ILE A 41 -0.40 1.74 -9.86
CA ILE A 41 -0.07 1.51 -8.44
C ILE A 41 1.06 0.48 -8.27
N GLY A 42 1.00 -0.67 -8.97
CA GLY A 42 2.03 -1.70 -8.86
C GLY A 42 3.45 -1.22 -9.22
N PRO A 43 3.67 -0.63 -10.41
CA PRO A 43 4.96 -0.05 -10.78
C PRO A 43 5.45 1.04 -9.82
N LEU A 44 4.54 1.86 -9.29
CA LEU A 44 4.86 2.96 -8.37
C LEU A 44 5.34 2.44 -7.00
N GLU A 45 4.76 1.32 -6.54
CA GLU A 45 5.21 0.63 -5.34
C GLU A 45 6.58 -0.03 -5.51
N ILE A 46 6.83 -0.66 -6.67
CA ILE A 46 8.16 -1.21 -6.98
C ILE A 46 9.19 -0.09 -7.04
N ALA A 47 8.90 1.00 -7.76
CA ALA A 47 9.80 2.15 -7.85
C ALA A 47 10.11 2.75 -6.46
N GLY A 48 9.10 2.92 -5.61
CA GLY A 48 9.27 3.36 -4.23
C GLY A 48 10.11 2.39 -3.38
N GLY A 49 9.87 1.09 -3.52
CA GLY A 49 10.64 0.03 -2.86
C GLY A 49 12.10 0.01 -3.28
N VAL A 50 12.38 0.17 -4.57
CA VAL A 50 13.74 0.27 -5.14
C VAL A 50 14.45 1.52 -4.61
N LEU A 51 13.80 2.68 -4.60
CA LEU A 51 14.37 3.92 -4.08
C LEU A 51 14.71 3.81 -2.58
N LEU A 52 13.84 3.19 -1.79
CA LEU A 52 14.10 2.88 -0.38
C LEU A 52 15.22 1.86 -0.20
N LEU A 53 15.35 0.88 -1.11
CA LEU A 53 16.39 -0.15 -1.05
C LEU A 53 17.78 0.41 -1.32
N PHE A 54 17.90 1.32 -2.30
CA PHE A 54 19.15 2.01 -2.60
C PHE A 54 19.45 3.19 -1.66
N GLY A 55 18.52 3.51 -0.75
CA GLY A 55 18.71 4.54 0.28
C GLY A 55 18.93 5.94 -0.30
N ILE A 56 18.31 6.24 -1.44
CA ILE A 56 18.40 7.54 -2.12
C ILE A 56 17.24 8.41 -1.63
N PHE A 57 17.52 9.57 -1.03
CA PHE A 57 16.52 10.48 -0.43
C PHE A 57 15.59 9.79 0.58
N LEU A 58 16.15 9.02 1.52
CA LEU A 58 15.40 8.28 2.56
C LEU A 58 14.30 9.09 3.23
N ARG A 59 14.54 10.36 3.54
CA ARG A 59 13.53 11.26 4.13
C ARG A 59 12.36 11.54 3.20
N LYS A 60 12.61 11.87 1.93
CA LYS A 60 11.54 12.17 0.96
C LYS A 60 10.78 10.90 0.58
N ALA A 61 11.50 9.82 0.31
CA ALA A 61 10.91 8.52 0.00
C ALA A 61 10.00 8.03 1.14
N SER A 62 10.45 8.17 2.39
CA SER A 62 9.64 7.77 3.54
C SER A 62 8.42 8.65 3.78
N TRP A 63 8.47 9.95 3.44
CA TRP A 63 7.29 10.83 3.45
C TRP A 63 6.25 10.40 2.41
N ILE A 64 6.70 10.10 1.19
CA ILE A 64 5.84 9.57 0.13
C ILE A 64 5.20 8.25 0.58
N SER A 65 5.97 7.37 1.21
CA SER A 65 5.44 6.11 1.74
C SER A 65 4.34 6.32 2.78
N VAL A 66 4.52 7.27 3.71
CA VAL A 66 3.48 7.60 4.69
C VAL A 66 2.22 8.13 4.00
N THR A 67 2.36 9.05 3.03
CA THR A 67 1.21 9.58 2.29
C THR A 67 0.43 8.47 1.58
N VAL A 68 1.13 7.57 0.90
CA VAL A 68 0.49 6.44 0.19
C VAL A 68 -0.21 5.50 1.19
N LEU A 69 0.44 5.14 2.29
CA LEU A 69 -0.17 4.29 3.32
C LEU A 69 -1.42 4.92 3.95
N VAL A 70 -1.40 6.23 4.19
CA VAL A 70 -2.57 6.97 4.70
C VAL A 70 -3.72 6.94 3.69
N LEU A 71 -3.45 7.12 2.40
CA LEU A 71 -4.46 7.00 1.34
C LEU A 71 -5.05 5.58 1.28
N PHE A 72 -4.23 4.55 1.45
CA PHE A 72 -4.71 3.15 1.54
C PHE A 72 -5.62 2.93 2.74
N ILE A 73 -5.21 3.37 3.93
CA ILE A 73 -6.05 3.27 5.14
C ILE A 73 -7.37 4.02 4.96
N ALA A 74 -7.34 5.22 4.38
CA ALA A 74 -8.55 6.00 4.12
C ALA A 74 -9.49 5.28 3.15
N GLY A 75 -8.94 4.66 2.10
CA GLY A 75 -9.70 3.80 1.18
C GLY A 75 -10.35 2.64 1.91
N ILE A 76 -9.58 1.83 2.64
CA ILE A 76 -10.09 0.67 3.39
C ILE A 76 -11.16 1.09 4.42
N ALA A 77 -10.93 2.18 5.15
CA ALA A 77 -11.90 2.72 6.11
C ALA A 77 -13.21 3.13 5.42
N GLN A 78 -13.14 3.70 4.21
CA GLN A 78 -14.33 4.02 3.42
C GLN A 78 -15.08 2.75 2.97
N ALA A 79 -14.37 1.73 2.46
CA ALA A 79 -15.00 0.46 2.07
C ALA A 79 -15.67 -0.21 3.27
N TRP A 80 -15.02 -0.19 4.43
CA TRP A 80 -15.57 -0.72 5.67
C TRP A 80 -16.82 0.04 6.13
N ALA A 81 -16.81 1.38 6.07
CA ALA A 81 -17.98 2.20 6.38
C ALA A 81 -19.18 1.91 5.45
N ARG A 82 -18.92 1.47 4.22
CA ARG A 82 -19.95 1.08 3.24
C ARG A 82 -20.34 -0.41 3.31
N ASN A 83 -19.78 -1.19 4.24
CA ASN A 83 -19.94 -2.66 4.35
C ASN A 83 -19.68 -3.40 3.02
N LEU A 84 -18.83 -2.82 2.17
CA LEU A 84 -18.39 -3.50 0.97
C LEU A 84 -17.38 -4.56 1.45
N GLY A 85 -17.72 -5.85 1.30
CA GLY A 85 -16.86 -6.99 1.67
C GLY A 85 -15.65 -7.11 0.75
N ILE A 86 -14.85 -6.05 0.63
CA ILE A 86 -13.74 -5.95 -0.31
C ILE A 86 -12.42 -5.97 0.46
N ASP A 87 -11.63 -6.99 0.18
CA ASP A 87 -10.33 -7.20 0.77
C ASP A 87 -9.26 -6.54 -0.11
N CYS A 88 -8.96 -5.25 0.09
CA CYS A 88 -7.94 -4.54 -0.69
C CYS A 88 -6.80 -4.09 0.21
N GLY A 89 -6.04 -5.05 0.73
CA GLY A 89 -4.80 -4.72 1.43
C GLY A 89 -3.69 -4.28 0.46
N CYS A 90 -2.60 -3.77 1.01
CA CYS A 90 -1.37 -3.49 0.27
C CYS A 90 -0.85 -4.70 -0.55
N PHE A 91 -1.23 -5.93 -0.16
CA PHE A 91 -0.81 -7.19 -0.79
C PHE A 91 -1.86 -7.83 -1.72
N GLY A 92 -2.98 -7.16 -1.99
CA GLY A 92 -4.11 -7.72 -2.74
C GLY A 92 -5.17 -8.39 -1.84
N PRO A 93 -6.20 -9.01 -2.43
CA PRO A 93 -7.23 -9.74 -1.69
C PRO A 93 -6.65 -10.97 -1.00
N GLN A 94 -6.81 -11.03 0.33
CA GLN A 94 -6.27 -12.13 1.15
C GLN A 94 -7.30 -13.26 1.36
N GLY A 95 -8.51 -13.08 0.84
CA GLY A 95 -9.64 -13.99 1.05
C GLY A 95 -10.24 -13.73 2.43
N LEU A 96 -11.41 -13.09 2.46
CA LEU A 96 -12.13 -12.87 3.71
C LEU A 96 -12.52 -14.23 4.30
N GLY A 97 -11.98 -14.55 5.47
CA GLY A 97 -12.44 -15.69 6.23
C GLY A 97 -13.81 -15.42 6.85
N GLU A 98 -14.32 -16.38 7.62
CA GLU A 98 -15.62 -16.30 8.32
C GLU A 98 -15.78 -15.05 9.23
N ASN A 99 -14.67 -14.37 9.57
CA ASN A 99 -14.63 -13.18 10.42
C ASN A 99 -14.00 -11.96 9.72
N THR A 100 -14.68 -11.47 8.67
CA THR A 100 -14.33 -10.27 7.90
C THR A 100 -13.90 -9.06 8.75
N ALA A 101 -14.51 -8.83 9.92
CA ALA A 101 -14.14 -7.73 10.83
C ALA A 101 -12.75 -7.87 11.45
N ARG A 102 -12.29 -9.10 11.73
CA ARG A 102 -10.93 -9.34 12.26
C ARG A 102 -9.88 -9.13 11.18
N ASP A 103 -10.17 -9.54 9.95
CA ASP A 103 -9.26 -9.38 8.82
C ASP A 103 -9.02 -7.90 8.53
N TYR A 104 -10.08 -7.07 8.52
CA TYR A 104 -9.93 -5.61 8.42
C TYR A 104 -9.09 -5.02 9.54
N ALA A 105 -9.32 -5.43 10.79
CA ALA A 105 -8.55 -4.94 11.93
C ALA A 105 -7.06 -5.30 11.81
N LEU A 106 -6.73 -6.50 11.35
CA LEU A 106 -5.34 -6.94 11.12
C LEU A 106 -4.67 -6.17 9.98
N ILE A 107 -5.40 -5.90 8.88
CA ILE A 107 -4.90 -5.10 7.76
C ILE A 107 -4.58 -3.67 8.23
N ILE A 108 -5.50 -3.03 8.94
CA ILE A 108 -5.30 -1.67 9.46
C ILE A 108 -4.15 -1.64 10.47
N LEU A 109 -4.07 -2.62 11.38
CA LEU A 109 -2.98 -2.71 12.36
C LEU A 109 -1.61 -2.85 11.69
N ARG A 110 -1.53 -3.69 10.65
CA ARG A 110 -0.31 -3.86 9.83
C ARG A 110 0.08 -2.54 9.15
N ASP A 111 -0.88 -1.82 8.58
CA ASP A 111 -0.61 -0.56 7.90
C ASP A 111 -0.18 0.54 8.88
N ILE A 112 -0.78 0.60 10.07
CA ILE A 112 -0.35 1.48 11.18
C ILE A 112 1.08 1.16 11.61
N PHE A 113 1.43 -0.13 11.73
CA PHE A 113 2.79 -0.55 12.05
C PHE A 113 3.79 -0.09 10.99
N PHE A 114 3.44 -0.16 9.71
CA PHE A 114 4.28 0.35 8.63
C PHE A 114 4.38 1.87 8.61
N ILE A 115 3.31 2.60 8.95
CA ILE A 115 3.38 4.06 9.12
C ILE A 115 4.32 4.41 10.27
N ALA A 116 4.22 3.73 11.41
CA ALA A 116 5.11 3.95 12.55
C ALA A 116 6.58 3.72 12.18
N LEU A 117 6.88 2.65 11.45
CA LEU A 117 8.24 2.36 10.95
C LEU A 117 8.73 3.38 9.92
N SER A 118 7.83 3.89 9.07
CA SER A 118 8.16 4.94 8.11
C SER A 118 8.45 6.27 8.82
N LEU A 119 7.61 6.68 9.79
CA LEU A 119 7.86 7.86 10.63
C LEU A 119 9.16 7.74 11.44
N TRP A 120 9.44 6.55 11.97
CA TRP A 120 10.71 6.28 12.65
C TRP A 120 11.90 6.47 11.71
N THR A 121 11.79 6.03 10.46
CA THR A 121 12.85 6.20 9.44
C THR A 121 13.03 7.68 9.04
N VAL A 122 11.95 8.48 9.02
CA VAL A 122 12.03 9.94 8.83
C VAL A 122 12.79 10.62 9.97
N TYR A 123 12.55 10.21 11.21
CA TYR A 123 13.16 10.80 12.40
C TYR A 123 14.62 10.35 12.62
N ARG A 124 14.90 9.07 12.36
CA ARG A 124 16.21 8.42 12.52
C ARG A 124 16.62 7.72 11.21
N PRO A 125 17.01 8.47 10.17
CA PRO A 125 17.46 7.87 8.92
C PRO A 125 18.75 7.08 9.16
N PHE A 126 18.73 5.80 8.80
CA PHE A 126 19.92 4.93 8.88
C PHE A 126 20.96 5.39 7.84
N LYS A 127 21.96 6.15 8.27
CA LYS A 127 23.03 6.67 7.39
C LYS A 127 24.10 5.64 7.02
N LYS A 128 24.13 4.47 7.66
CA LYS A 128 25.26 3.52 7.57
C LYS A 128 25.41 2.81 6.22
N PHE A 129 24.31 2.70 5.45
CA PHE A 129 24.26 2.03 4.14
C PHE A 129 23.60 2.89 3.04
N ALA A 130 23.33 4.17 3.32
CA ALA A 130 22.66 5.05 2.38
C ALA A 130 23.66 5.61 1.36
N LEU A 131 23.42 5.39 0.07
CA LEU A 131 24.21 6.00 -1.01
C LEU A 131 24.01 7.53 -1.06
N TYR A 132 22.83 8.03 -0.68
CA TYR A 132 22.53 9.46 -0.56
C TYR A 132 21.37 9.72 0.43
N ALA A 133 21.69 10.04 1.70
CA ALA A 133 20.72 10.21 2.79
C ALA A 133 19.97 11.56 2.78
#